data_AF-A0A942ESC9-F1
#
_entry.id   AF-A0A942ESC9-F1
#
_cell.length_a   1.000
_cell.length_b   1.000
_cell.length_c   1.000
_cell.angle_alpha   90.00
_cell.angle_beta   90.00
_cell.angle_gamma   90.00
#
_symmetry.space_group_name_H-M   'P 1'
#
loop_
_entity.id
_entity.type
_entity.pdbx_description
1 polymer ?
#
loop_
_entity_poly.entity_id
_entity_poly.type
_entity_poly.pdbx_seq_one_letter_code
_entity_poly.pdbx_strand_id
1 'polypeptide(L)'
;MVQALSTGTFCISEYVVSPDVTIGNYTTIQDAVDAVLFTGVAQTVYLNPGTYAGFTCAGPIEITSYTTAGYGTSGVSQINGAVVLDADISISGIYFSTPGGSDANIELMGNHTYNFIGCTFSNALATILKIEAGNTPKVNFYQCNFTTDPSSVNTTSLYTIAGNAQVKYFNCECFNGYGAASLDSSNSTGTVSFYNSSISWPASVTGTGILRAFNCQFNNIHSTAVACSSALGCYFTDCSFDVGIRQCVVVTAPGLAVLRSCYLSSLHVNPIAGTGTVWYDFISNDEVTDSSPTSSTVVALGCSLGDVKISELTLTTVLDNASGGTGLDTSSAANGTILIGDGSGFSLANITAGPGVSVANGAGTITISSSVNVSYTEENSTFSALSNEGYYCTGPLTVNLPGSPSNGDVINIICFTAANIIIQANAGQLITMGNISSSVAGTATNTLVGNTISLRYRTSTTTWVAENFVGTWSLA
;
A
#
# COMPACT_ATOMS: atom_id res chain seq x y z
N MET A 1 79.60 7.63 -30.54
CA MET A 1 80.13 8.93 -31.00
C MET A 1 78.97 9.90 -30.95
N VAL A 2 78.98 10.70 -29.88
CA VAL A 2 77.96 11.68 -29.52
C VAL A 2 78.03 12.81 -30.53
N GLN A 3 76.95 13.05 -31.27
CA GLN A 3 76.77 14.29 -32.01
C GLN A 3 75.61 15.04 -31.36
N ALA A 4 75.98 16.03 -30.56
CA ALA A 4 75.09 16.99 -29.96
C ALA A 4 74.44 17.84 -31.07
N LEU A 5 73.13 17.66 -31.25
CA LEU A 5 72.30 18.63 -31.96
C LEU A 5 71.76 19.65 -30.94
N SER A 6 71.83 20.89 -31.39
CA SER A 6 71.69 22.14 -30.67
C SER A 6 70.35 22.36 -29.99
N THR A 7 70.40 23.11 -28.89
CA THR A 7 69.33 23.74 -28.12
C THR A 7 68.45 24.69 -28.96
N GLY A 8 67.62 24.13 -29.82
CA GLY A 8 66.38 24.76 -30.25
C GLY A 8 65.30 24.38 -29.25
N THR A 9 64.62 25.35 -28.65
CA THR A 9 63.37 25.14 -27.92
C THR A 9 62.36 24.50 -28.87
N PHE A 10 62.35 23.17 -28.95
CA PHE A 10 61.28 22.44 -29.61
C PHE A 10 60.03 22.70 -28.79
N CYS A 11 59.10 23.46 -29.38
CA CYS A 11 57.73 23.50 -28.92
C CYS A 11 57.26 22.05 -28.86
N ILE A 12 56.91 21.62 -27.64
CA ILE A 12 56.38 20.33 -27.22
C ILE A 12 55.76 19.59 -28.42
N SER A 13 56.50 18.66 -29.02
CA SER A 13 55.98 17.85 -30.11
C SER A 13 54.88 16.97 -29.55
N GLU A 14 53.67 17.07 -30.11
CA GLU A 14 52.56 16.18 -29.77
C GLU A 14 53.01 14.72 -29.91
N TYR A 15 52.70 13.88 -28.92
CA TYR A 15 52.98 12.44 -28.96
C TYR A 15 51.90 11.77 -29.81
N VAL A 16 52.05 11.85 -31.13
CA VAL A 16 51.10 11.28 -32.08
C VAL A 16 51.49 9.83 -32.38
N VAL A 17 50.58 8.91 -32.04
CA VAL A 17 50.67 7.48 -32.38
C VAL A 17 49.87 7.23 -33.64
N SER A 18 50.45 6.52 -34.59
CA SER A 18 49.80 6.16 -35.85
C SER A 18 50.04 4.68 -36.15
N PRO A 19 49.01 3.91 -36.56
CA PRO A 19 49.22 2.53 -36.99
C PRO A 19 49.91 2.46 -38.36
N ASP A 20 49.86 3.55 -39.13
CA ASP A 20 50.69 3.77 -40.31
C ASP A 20 51.92 4.62 -39.92
N VAL A 21 53.11 4.01 -40.05
CA VAL A 21 54.42 4.58 -39.67
C VAL A 21 54.73 5.88 -40.44
N THR A 22 54.03 6.17 -41.54
CA THR A 22 54.28 7.38 -42.34
C THR A 22 53.75 8.68 -41.73
N ILE A 23 52.90 8.64 -40.71
CA ILE A 23 52.17 9.84 -40.20
C ILE A 23 52.45 10.14 -38.71
N GLY A 24 52.95 9.18 -37.92
CA GLY A 24 53.16 9.33 -36.47
C GLY A 24 54.63 9.33 -36.02
N ASN A 25 54.87 9.87 -34.83
CA ASN A 25 56.18 9.81 -34.18
C ASN A 25 56.41 8.46 -33.46
N TYR A 26 55.33 7.72 -33.19
CA TYR A 26 55.36 6.45 -32.47
C TYR A 26 54.51 5.40 -33.20
N THR A 27 55.01 4.16 -33.23
CA THR A 27 54.35 3.01 -33.87
C THR A 27 53.45 2.22 -32.92
N THR A 28 53.62 2.39 -31.61
CA THR A 28 52.78 1.74 -30.58
C THR A 28 52.36 2.76 -29.52
N ILE A 29 51.25 2.49 -28.84
CA ILE A 29 50.81 3.30 -27.70
C ILE A 29 51.82 3.22 -26.56
N GLN A 30 52.41 2.03 -26.32
CA GLN A 30 53.39 1.83 -25.26
C GLN A 30 54.63 2.70 -25.42
N ASP A 31 55.18 2.80 -26.64
CA ASP A 31 56.37 3.63 -26.89
C ASP A 31 56.09 5.12 -26.61
N ALA A 32 54.89 5.60 -26.96
CA ALA A 32 54.49 6.97 -26.68
C ALA A 32 54.26 7.23 -25.19
N VAL A 33 53.61 6.28 -24.49
CA VAL A 33 53.41 6.32 -23.03
C VAL A 33 54.77 6.36 -22.33
N ASP A 34 55.68 5.45 -22.65
CA ASP A 34 57.01 5.37 -22.04
C ASP A 34 57.81 6.66 -22.27
N ALA A 35 57.71 7.25 -23.46
CA ALA A 35 58.36 8.51 -23.79
C ALA A 35 57.80 9.69 -22.97
N VAL A 36 56.47 9.79 -22.82
CA VAL A 36 55.84 10.79 -21.96
C VAL A 36 56.29 10.63 -20.51
N LEU A 37 56.25 9.40 -19.98
CA LEU A 37 56.64 9.11 -18.60
C LEU A 37 58.11 9.45 -18.32
N PHE A 38 58.99 9.25 -19.30
CA PHE A 38 60.41 9.61 -19.18
C PHE A 38 60.62 11.13 -18.99
N THR A 39 59.74 11.97 -19.53
CA THR A 39 59.86 13.44 -19.37
C THR A 39 59.52 13.94 -17.96
N GLY A 40 58.79 13.14 -17.17
CA GLY A 40 58.35 13.50 -15.83
C GLY A 40 57.32 14.64 -15.76
N VAL A 41 56.73 15.04 -16.90
CA VAL A 41 55.70 16.07 -16.98
C VAL A 41 54.42 15.44 -17.53
N ALA A 42 53.26 15.80 -16.97
CA ALA A 42 51.97 15.37 -17.50
C ALA A 42 51.80 15.86 -18.95
N GLN A 43 51.65 14.92 -19.89
CA GLN A 43 51.50 15.21 -21.32
C GLN A 43 50.38 14.35 -21.92
N THR A 44 49.87 14.81 -23.06
CA THR A 44 48.78 14.17 -23.80
C THR A 44 49.34 13.31 -24.93
N VAL A 45 48.90 12.06 -25.02
CA VAL A 45 49.15 11.15 -26.14
C VAL A 45 47.96 11.20 -27.09
N TYR A 46 48.23 11.50 -28.36
CA TYR A 46 47.24 11.62 -29.40
C TYR A 46 47.23 10.36 -30.27
N LEU A 47 46.06 9.73 -30.44
CA LEU A 47 45.92 8.55 -31.29
C LEU A 47 45.30 8.94 -32.63
N ASN A 48 45.97 8.64 -33.74
CA ASN A 48 45.32 8.66 -35.04
C ASN A 48 44.23 7.58 -35.12
N PRO A 49 43.24 7.73 -36.02
CA PRO A 49 42.29 6.66 -36.32
C PRO A 49 42.99 5.34 -36.70
N GLY A 50 42.52 4.22 -36.14
CA GLY A 50 42.99 2.88 -36.48
C GLY A 50 43.00 1.92 -35.29
N THR A 51 43.53 0.71 -35.51
CA THR A 51 43.51 -0.37 -34.51
C THR A 51 44.87 -0.52 -33.84
N TYR A 52 44.87 -0.57 -32.52
CA TYR A 52 46.04 -0.66 -31.66
C TYR A 52 45.94 -1.88 -30.76
N ALA A 53 47.09 -2.40 -30.32
CA ALA A 53 47.14 -3.40 -29.26
C ALA A 53 46.96 -2.74 -27.87
N GLY A 54 46.60 -3.55 -26.87
CA GLY A 54 46.60 -3.16 -25.45
C GLY A 54 47.96 -2.64 -24.97
N PHE A 55 47.96 -1.88 -23.87
CA PHE A 55 49.15 -1.24 -23.31
C PHE A 55 49.07 -1.17 -21.78
N THR A 56 50.21 -0.91 -21.13
CA THR A 56 50.32 -0.73 -19.68
C THR A 56 50.82 0.68 -19.37
N CYS A 57 50.19 1.36 -18.42
CA CYS A 57 50.56 2.70 -18.00
C CYS A 57 50.68 2.80 -16.48
N ALA A 58 51.87 3.15 -15.99
CA ALA A 58 52.19 3.26 -14.56
C ALA A 58 52.49 4.70 -14.10
N GLY A 59 52.08 5.70 -14.88
CA GLY A 59 52.21 7.11 -14.49
C GLY A 59 51.12 7.98 -15.12
N PRO A 60 50.91 9.20 -14.60
CA PRO A 60 49.75 10.01 -14.98
C PRO A 60 49.87 10.47 -16.43
N ILE A 61 48.85 10.16 -17.22
CA ILE A 61 48.82 10.46 -18.65
C ILE A 61 47.39 10.78 -19.12
N GLU A 62 47.29 11.65 -20.11
CA GLU A 62 46.06 11.86 -20.86
C GLU A 62 46.19 11.20 -22.23
N ILE A 63 45.22 10.38 -22.63
CA ILE A 63 45.19 9.72 -23.94
C ILE A 63 43.92 10.13 -24.67
N THR A 64 44.08 10.76 -25.82
CA THR A 64 42.96 11.34 -26.58
C THR A 64 43.04 10.90 -28.04
N SER A 65 41.91 10.47 -28.62
CA SER A 65 41.83 10.25 -30.07
C SER A 65 41.81 11.58 -30.84
N TYR A 66 42.50 11.66 -31.98
CA TYR A 66 42.58 12.87 -32.83
C TYR A 66 41.23 13.23 -33.47
N THR A 67 40.29 12.29 -33.52
CA THR A 67 38.95 12.51 -34.07
C THR A 67 37.93 12.66 -32.95
N THR A 68 37.28 13.81 -32.89
CA THR A 68 36.05 14.07 -32.10
C THR A 68 34.80 13.41 -32.72
N ALA A 69 34.98 12.34 -33.51
CA ALA A 69 33.89 11.75 -34.27
C ALA A 69 32.89 11.07 -33.33
N GLY A 70 31.67 11.61 -33.31
CA GLY A 70 30.53 11.01 -32.63
C GLY A 70 30.23 9.61 -33.19
N TYR A 71 29.88 8.72 -32.28
CA TYR A 71 29.14 7.46 -32.47
C TYR A 71 29.23 6.83 -33.88
N GLY A 72 30.31 6.07 -34.16
CA GLY A 72 30.42 5.24 -35.37
C GLY A 72 31.74 4.47 -35.43
N THR A 73 31.73 3.25 -35.99
CA THR A 73 32.89 2.33 -36.02
C THR A 73 33.94 2.66 -37.09
N SER A 74 33.68 3.64 -37.97
CA SER A 74 34.60 4.03 -39.04
C SER A 74 35.40 5.28 -38.64
N GLY A 75 36.71 5.12 -38.42
CA GLY A 75 37.61 6.23 -38.12
C GLY A 75 37.90 6.48 -36.64
N VAL A 76 37.58 5.54 -35.74
CA VAL A 76 37.87 5.64 -34.30
C VAL A 76 39.19 4.92 -33.97
N SER A 77 39.92 5.41 -32.96
CA SER A 77 41.05 4.69 -32.37
C SER A 77 40.52 3.52 -31.54
N GLN A 78 40.76 2.30 -32.02
CA GLN A 78 40.34 1.06 -31.40
C GLN A 78 41.50 0.43 -30.64
N ILE A 79 41.30 0.07 -29.37
CA ILE A 79 42.29 -0.70 -28.60
C ILE A 79 41.78 -2.12 -28.44
N ASN A 80 42.56 -3.05 -28.99
CA ASN A 80 42.35 -4.49 -28.92
C ASN A 80 43.28 -5.11 -27.87
N GLY A 81 42.68 -5.59 -26.79
CA GLY A 81 43.40 -6.24 -25.68
C GLY A 81 43.20 -5.50 -24.35
N ALA A 82 43.75 -6.09 -23.28
CA ALA A 82 43.68 -5.52 -21.95
C ALA A 82 44.53 -4.24 -21.84
N VAL A 83 43.98 -3.24 -21.15
CA VAL A 83 44.69 -2.01 -20.79
C VAL A 83 44.89 -1.98 -19.28
N VAL A 84 46.14 -1.94 -18.83
CA VAL A 84 46.48 -1.93 -17.41
C VAL A 84 46.87 -0.52 -16.98
N LEU A 85 46.15 0.06 -16.02
CA LEU A 85 46.32 1.45 -15.58
C LEU A 85 46.67 1.49 -14.09
N ASP A 86 47.76 2.16 -13.71
CA ASP A 86 48.25 2.29 -12.32
C ASP A 86 48.66 3.75 -12.00
N ALA A 87 47.84 4.72 -12.42
CA ALA A 87 48.04 6.14 -12.16
C ALA A 87 46.75 6.95 -12.40
N ASP A 88 46.76 8.25 -12.09
CA ASP A 88 45.66 9.15 -12.46
C ASP A 88 45.64 9.34 -13.99
N ILE A 89 44.61 8.83 -14.65
CA ILE A 89 44.56 8.74 -16.12
C ILE A 89 43.24 9.26 -16.66
N SER A 90 43.30 9.98 -17.77
CA SER A 90 42.14 10.45 -18.52
C SER A 90 42.20 9.92 -19.94
N ILE A 91 41.17 9.20 -20.37
CA ILE A 91 41.05 8.63 -21.72
C ILE A 91 39.82 9.19 -22.41
N SER A 92 39.99 9.70 -23.63
CA SER A 92 38.92 10.35 -24.39
C SER A 92 38.76 9.81 -25.81
N GLY A 93 37.52 9.49 -26.20
CA GLY A 93 37.16 9.15 -27.58
C GLY A 93 37.70 7.81 -28.10
N ILE A 94 37.94 6.84 -27.22
CA ILE A 94 38.50 5.54 -27.59
C ILE A 94 37.41 4.45 -27.65
N TYR A 95 37.52 3.57 -28.64
CA TYR A 95 36.73 2.35 -28.73
C TYR A 95 37.53 1.16 -28.17
N PHE A 96 37.11 0.62 -27.03
CA PHE A 96 37.72 -0.55 -26.40
C PHE A 96 36.99 -1.82 -26.82
N SER A 97 37.72 -2.80 -27.32
CA SER A 97 37.17 -4.12 -27.62
C SER A 97 38.15 -5.25 -27.36
N THR A 98 37.68 -6.37 -26.81
CA THR A 98 38.48 -7.57 -26.60
C THR A 98 37.89 -8.77 -27.37
N PRO A 99 38.03 -8.80 -28.70
CA PRO A 99 37.48 -9.91 -29.48
C PRO A 99 38.12 -11.25 -29.05
N GLY A 100 37.32 -12.10 -28.40
CA GLY A 100 37.66 -13.50 -28.13
C GLY A 100 38.50 -13.80 -26.88
N GLY A 101 38.72 -12.84 -25.97
CA GLY A 101 39.54 -13.03 -24.76
C GLY A 101 38.75 -13.25 -23.46
N SER A 102 39.38 -13.93 -22.48
CA SER A 102 38.88 -14.06 -21.09
C SER A 102 39.16 -12.84 -20.21
N ASP A 103 39.90 -11.87 -20.74
CA ASP A 103 40.48 -10.79 -19.96
C ASP A 103 39.62 -9.53 -20.02
N ALA A 104 39.81 -8.63 -19.05
CA ALA A 104 39.06 -7.39 -19.00
C ALA A 104 39.54 -6.38 -20.06
N ASN A 105 38.64 -5.52 -20.57
CA ASN A 105 39.06 -4.41 -21.44
C ASN A 105 40.04 -3.48 -20.70
N ILE A 106 39.73 -3.19 -19.43
CA ILE A 106 40.54 -2.34 -18.57
C ILE A 106 40.76 -3.03 -17.23
N GLU A 107 42.01 -3.10 -16.81
CA GLU A 107 42.44 -3.51 -15.49
C GLU A 107 43.01 -2.30 -14.74
N LEU A 108 42.36 -1.95 -13.64
CA LEU A 108 42.79 -0.84 -12.79
C LEU A 108 43.58 -1.37 -11.60
N MET A 109 44.83 -0.95 -11.53
CA MET A 109 45.72 -1.18 -10.41
C MET A 109 45.74 0.06 -9.51
N GLY A 110 45.98 -0.12 -8.22
CA GLY A 110 46.16 0.98 -7.28
C GLY A 110 44.91 1.83 -6.97
N ASN A 111 45.16 2.95 -6.28
CA ASN A 111 44.15 3.83 -5.68
C ASN A 111 44.10 5.19 -6.39
N HIS A 112 43.84 5.16 -7.70
CA HIS A 112 43.89 6.35 -8.55
C HIS A 112 42.51 6.81 -9.04
N THR A 113 42.49 7.98 -9.69
CA THR A 113 41.33 8.52 -10.38
C THR A 113 41.45 8.26 -11.87
N TYR A 114 40.46 7.55 -12.41
CA TYR A 114 40.37 7.18 -13.82
C TYR A 114 39.18 7.89 -14.45
N ASN A 115 39.41 8.69 -15.48
CA ASN A 115 38.36 9.39 -16.22
C ASN A 115 38.27 8.83 -17.64
N PHE A 116 37.07 8.42 -18.05
CA PHE A 116 36.78 7.99 -19.41
C PHE A 116 35.73 8.94 -19.98
N ILE A 117 36.01 9.55 -21.13
CA ILE A 117 35.18 10.59 -21.73
C ILE A 117 34.84 10.18 -23.15
N GLY A 118 33.55 10.07 -23.49
CA GLY A 118 33.13 9.72 -24.85
C GLY A 118 33.66 8.36 -25.35
N CYS A 119 34.06 7.47 -24.44
CA CYS A 119 34.61 6.17 -24.80
C CYS A 119 33.48 5.18 -25.10
N THR A 120 33.74 4.24 -25.99
CA THR A 120 32.84 3.11 -26.25
C THR A 120 33.50 1.82 -25.80
N PHE A 121 32.78 1.02 -25.02
CA PHE A 121 33.21 -0.29 -24.57
C PHE A 121 32.36 -1.35 -25.25
N SER A 122 32.99 -2.29 -25.94
CA SER A 122 32.30 -3.31 -26.73
C SER A 122 32.94 -4.68 -26.59
N ASN A 123 32.16 -5.74 -26.79
CA ASN A 123 32.63 -7.11 -27.05
C ASN A 123 33.61 -7.70 -26.02
N ALA A 124 33.41 -7.49 -24.71
CA ALA A 124 34.13 -8.24 -23.70
C ALA A 124 33.37 -9.53 -23.36
N LEU A 125 33.96 -10.71 -23.66
CA LEU A 125 33.38 -12.01 -23.30
C LEU A 125 33.42 -12.29 -21.77
N ALA A 126 34.11 -11.46 -20.99
CA ALA A 126 34.24 -11.59 -19.54
C ALA A 126 33.79 -10.31 -18.80
N THR A 127 34.64 -9.27 -18.79
CA THR A 127 34.46 -8.06 -17.97
C THR A 127 34.95 -6.82 -18.70
N ILE A 128 34.26 -5.67 -18.61
CA ILE A 128 34.77 -4.42 -19.20
C ILE A 128 35.82 -3.81 -18.29
N LEU A 129 35.57 -3.82 -16.98
CA LEU A 129 36.45 -3.21 -15.98
C LEU A 129 36.72 -4.18 -14.84
N LYS A 130 37.99 -4.51 -14.63
CA LYS A 130 38.47 -5.30 -13.49
C LYS A 130 39.19 -4.39 -12.50
N ILE A 131 38.79 -4.46 -11.24
CA ILE A 131 39.45 -3.77 -10.12
C ILE A 131 39.89 -4.85 -9.14
N GLU A 132 41.20 -4.95 -8.89
CA GLU A 132 41.76 -5.96 -8.00
C GLU A 132 41.44 -5.69 -6.52
N ALA A 133 41.39 -6.77 -5.73
CA ALA A 133 41.07 -6.73 -4.31
C ALA A 133 42.03 -5.81 -3.53
N GLY A 134 41.48 -5.02 -2.60
CA GLY A 134 42.25 -4.08 -1.78
C GLY A 134 42.38 -2.68 -2.37
N ASN A 135 42.01 -2.48 -3.63
CA ASN A 135 42.01 -1.17 -4.27
C ASN A 135 40.68 -0.41 -4.01
N THR A 136 40.78 0.91 -4.08
CA THR A 136 39.72 1.90 -3.84
C THR A 136 39.70 3.00 -4.91
N PRO A 137 39.82 2.66 -6.21
CA PRO A 137 39.93 3.67 -7.24
C PRO A 137 38.64 4.46 -7.40
N LYS A 138 38.76 5.67 -7.94
CA LYS A 138 37.65 6.51 -8.36
C LYS A 138 37.57 6.47 -9.88
N VAL A 139 36.54 5.83 -10.41
CA VAL A 139 36.35 5.67 -11.85
C VAL A 139 35.16 6.51 -12.29
N ASN A 140 35.38 7.46 -13.19
CA ASN A 140 34.33 8.32 -13.73
C ASN A 140 34.20 8.07 -15.23
N PHE A 141 33.00 7.74 -15.67
CA PHE A 141 32.61 7.65 -17.07
C PHE A 141 31.72 8.83 -17.42
N TYR A 142 32.10 9.59 -18.44
CA TYR A 142 31.37 10.74 -18.94
C TYR A 142 30.96 10.46 -20.39
N GLN A 143 29.66 10.45 -20.68
CA GLN A 143 29.14 10.26 -22.04
C GLN A 143 29.69 9.01 -22.74
N CYS A 144 29.93 7.95 -21.96
CA CYS A 144 30.45 6.69 -22.49
C CYS A 144 29.30 5.78 -22.93
N ASN A 145 29.59 4.93 -23.91
CA ASN A 145 28.66 3.93 -24.41
C ASN A 145 29.16 2.52 -24.04
N PHE A 146 28.28 1.70 -23.49
CA PHE A 146 28.56 0.32 -23.15
C PHE A 146 27.68 -0.58 -23.98
N THR A 147 28.31 -1.38 -24.83
CA THR A 147 27.63 -2.34 -25.71
C THR A 147 28.18 -3.72 -25.45
N THR A 148 27.33 -4.74 -25.43
CA THR A 148 27.79 -6.14 -25.51
C THR A 148 27.21 -6.80 -26.74
N ASP A 149 27.90 -7.84 -27.19
CA ASP A 149 27.46 -8.62 -28.34
C ASP A 149 26.15 -9.35 -28.00
N PRO A 150 25.06 -9.10 -28.74
CA PRO A 150 23.77 -9.75 -28.48
C PRO A 150 23.79 -11.27 -28.66
N SER A 151 24.83 -11.83 -29.27
CA SER A 151 25.00 -13.26 -29.47
C SER A 151 25.62 -13.98 -28.26
N SER A 152 26.21 -13.26 -27.29
CA SER A 152 26.82 -13.89 -26.11
C SER A 152 25.78 -14.10 -25.00
N VAL A 153 25.16 -15.28 -24.98
CA VAL A 153 24.13 -15.67 -23.99
C VAL A 153 24.69 -15.89 -22.56
N ASN A 154 25.98 -15.61 -22.33
CA ASN A 154 26.65 -15.88 -21.06
C ASN A 154 26.71 -14.63 -20.17
N THR A 155 26.76 -14.86 -18.86
CA THR A 155 26.76 -13.87 -17.77
C THR A 155 28.02 -13.00 -17.76
N THR A 156 28.17 -12.10 -18.73
CA THR A 156 29.22 -11.09 -18.73
C THR A 156 28.92 -10.05 -17.65
N SER A 157 29.67 -10.10 -16.55
CA SER A 157 29.66 -9.03 -15.55
C SER A 157 30.38 -7.83 -16.13
N LEU A 158 29.72 -6.69 -16.31
CA LEU A 158 30.41 -5.48 -16.81
C LEU A 158 31.61 -5.10 -15.91
N TYR A 159 31.51 -5.41 -14.62
CA TYR A 159 32.49 -5.05 -13.61
C TYR A 159 32.79 -6.24 -12.71
N THR A 160 34.07 -6.48 -12.45
CA THR A 160 34.52 -7.27 -11.30
C THR A 160 35.19 -6.29 -10.36
N ILE A 161 34.44 -5.81 -9.36
CA ILE A 161 34.95 -4.87 -8.37
C ILE A 161 35.31 -5.67 -7.13
N ALA A 162 36.59 -5.99 -6.95
CA ALA A 162 37.10 -6.41 -5.66
C ALA A 162 37.63 -5.17 -4.93
N GLY A 163 37.18 -4.90 -3.70
CA GLY A 163 37.58 -3.68 -2.93
C GLY A 163 36.49 -2.61 -2.75
N ASN A 164 36.89 -1.40 -2.37
CA ASN A 164 35.98 -0.29 -2.02
C ASN A 164 36.00 0.82 -3.09
N ALA A 165 35.88 0.42 -4.36
CA ALA A 165 35.93 1.33 -5.49
C ALA A 165 34.69 2.25 -5.55
N GLN A 166 34.86 3.44 -6.11
CA GLN A 166 33.77 4.34 -6.46
C GLN A 166 33.67 4.46 -7.97
N VAL A 167 32.61 3.95 -8.56
CA VAL A 167 32.38 4.01 -10.02
C VAL A 167 31.20 4.92 -10.29
N LYS A 168 31.37 5.92 -11.14
CA LYS A 168 30.35 6.93 -11.46
C LYS A 168 30.13 7.01 -12.96
N TYR A 169 28.87 7.02 -13.39
CA TYR A 169 28.46 7.23 -14.77
C TYR A 169 27.68 8.53 -14.89
N PHE A 170 28.10 9.40 -15.81
CA PHE A 170 27.46 10.68 -16.08
C PHE A 170 27.02 10.72 -17.54
N ASN A 171 25.72 10.81 -17.77
CA ASN A 171 25.13 10.84 -19.12
C ASN A 171 25.60 9.66 -19.99
N CYS A 172 25.78 8.47 -19.41
CA CYS A 172 26.22 7.30 -20.15
C CYS A 172 25.02 6.53 -20.70
N GLU A 173 25.26 5.85 -21.81
CA GLU A 173 24.31 4.92 -22.40
C GLU A 173 24.83 3.50 -22.23
N CYS A 174 24.06 2.67 -21.55
CA CYS A 174 24.34 1.26 -21.44
C CYS A 174 23.29 0.53 -22.28
N PHE A 175 23.69 -0.16 -23.37
CA PHE A 175 22.80 -0.92 -24.28
C PHE A 175 23.19 -2.40 -24.45
N ASN A 176 22.25 -3.33 -24.23
CA ASN A 176 22.44 -4.75 -24.57
C ASN A 176 21.37 -5.29 -25.49
N GLY A 177 21.75 -6.29 -26.29
CA GLY A 177 20.86 -7.40 -26.56
C GLY A 177 21.15 -8.56 -25.59
N TYR A 178 20.20 -8.91 -24.73
CA TYR A 178 20.16 -10.23 -24.06
C TYR A 178 21.37 -10.63 -23.18
N GLY A 179 21.55 -9.98 -22.03
CA GLY A 179 22.48 -10.41 -20.97
C GLY A 179 22.37 -9.54 -19.71
N ALA A 180 22.52 -10.15 -18.52
CA ALA A 180 22.45 -9.43 -17.25
C ALA A 180 23.77 -8.73 -16.93
N ALA A 181 23.74 -7.42 -16.71
CA ALA A 181 24.89 -6.70 -16.17
C ALA A 181 24.93 -6.94 -14.66
N SER A 182 25.73 -7.91 -14.23
CA SER A 182 25.97 -8.13 -12.81
C SER A 182 27.10 -7.23 -12.33
N LEU A 183 26.79 -6.37 -11.36
CA LEU A 183 27.79 -5.82 -10.46
C LEU A 183 28.02 -6.88 -9.39
N ASP A 184 28.99 -7.75 -9.62
CA ASP A 184 29.43 -8.68 -8.60
C ASP A 184 30.35 -7.97 -7.61
N SER A 185 29.77 -7.49 -6.52
CA SER A 185 30.45 -6.95 -5.34
C SER A 185 30.53 -7.98 -4.21
N SER A 186 30.46 -9.28 -4.51
CA SER A 186 30.46 -10.36 -3.51
C SER A 186 31.57 -10.25 -2.44
N ASN A 187 32.67 -9.54 -2.74
CA ASN A 187 33.77 -9.26 -1.83
C ASN A 187 34.10 -7.75 -1.65
N SER A 188 33.12 -6.86 -1.87
CA SER A 188 33.39 -5.43 -2.10
C SER A 188 32.30 -4.54 -1.48
N THR A 189 32.72 -3.46 -0.81
CA THR A 189 31.84 -2.43 -0.22
C THR A 189 31.70 -1.21 -1.14
N GLY A 190 32.14 -1.34 -2.40
CA GLY A 190 32.20 -0.24 -3.36
C GLY A 190 30.86 0.43 -3.63
N THR A 191 30.89 1.65 -4.15
CA THR A 191 29.70 2.39 -4.57
C THR A 191 29.68 2.52 -6.08
N VAL A 192 28.55 2.18 -6.68
CA VAL A 192 28.28 2.45 -8.10
C VAL A 192 27.15 3.46 -8.20
N SER A 193 27.42 4.57 -8.87
CA SER A 193 26.47 5.68 -9.02
C SER A 193 26.21 6.00 -10.48
N PHE A 194 24.94 6.06 -10.86
CA PHE A 194 24.50 6.53 -12.17
C PHE A 194 23.85 7.91 -12.04
N TYR A 195 24.18 8.81 -12.96
CA TYR A 195 23.63 10.16 -13.05
C TYR A 195 23.18 10.43 -14.48
N ASN A 196 21.90 10.78 -14.68
CA ASN A 196 21.33 11.13 -15.98
C ASN A 196 21.60 10.07 -17.07
N SER A 197 21.63 8.79 -16.71
CA SER A 197 22.07 7.72 -17.61
C SER A 197 20.88 6.88 -18.10
N SER A 198 20.98 6.34 -19.31
CA SER A 198 20.01 5.42 -19.88
C SER A 198 20.55 3.99 -19.76
N ILE A 199 19.79 3.13 -19.10
CA ILE A 199 20.19 1.77 -18.71
C ILE A 199 19.14 0.80 -19.25
N SER A 200 19.44 0.09 -20.33
CA SER A 200 18.51 -0.89 -20.89
C SER A 200 18.61 -2.33 -20.34
N TRP A 201 19.08 -2.54 -19.10
CA TRP A 201 19.57 -3.85 -18.61
C TRP A 201 19.05 -4.16 -17.21
N PRO A 202 19.00 -5.46 -16.84
CA PRO A 202 19.03 -5.84 -15.43
C PRO A 202 20.31 -5.31 -14.79
N ALA A 203 20.17 -4.36 -13.86
CA ALA A 203 21.25 -3.95 -12.97
C ALA A 203 21.14 -4.78 -11.69
N SER A 204 21.86 -5.90 -11.59
CA SER A 204 21.95 -6.64 -10.33
C SER A 204 23.19 -6.20 -9.56
N VAL A 205 23.01 -5.82 -8.31
CA VAL A 205 24.12 -5.69 -7.36
C VAL A 205 24.08 -6.87 -6.41
N THR A 206 25.08 -7.73 -6.52
CA THR A 206 25.33 -8.82 -5.59
C THR A 206 26.46 -8.46 -4.64
N GLY A 207 26.34 -8.76 -3.35
CA GLY A 207 27.42 -8.59 -2.37
C GLY A 207 27.18 -7.52 -1.30
N THR A 208 28.15 -6.61 -1.06
CA THR A 208 28.04 -5.59 0.01
C THR A 208 28.11 -4.16 -0.50
N GLY A 209 28.10 -3.93 -1.82
CA GLY A 209 28.19 -2.59 -2.40
C GLY A 209 26.91 -1.76 -2.28
N ILE A 210 27.02 -0.47 -2.63
CA ILE A 210 25.87 0.45 -2.72
C ILE A 210 25.59 0.76 -4.19
N LEU A 211 24.34 0.61 -4.62
CA LEU A 211 23.87 1.14 -5.90
C LEU A 211 23.17 2.49 -5.68
N ARG A 212 23.53 3.50 -6.47
CA ARG A 212 22.82 4.76 -6.53
C ARG A 212 22.45 5.10 -7.97
N ALA A 213 21.24 5.56 -8.19
CA ALA A 213 20.84 6.10 -9.48
C ALA A 213 20.05 7.40 -9.26
N PHE A 214 20.43 8.43 -10.01
CA PHE A 214 19.82 9.76 -9.95
C PHE A 214 19.41 10.17 -11.36
N ASN A 215 18.13 10.47 -11.54
CA ASN A 215 17.57 10.89 -12.83
C ASN A 215 17.91 9.93 -13.99
N CYS A 216 17.86 8.62 -13.72
CA CYS A 216 18.20 7.59 -14.70
C CYS A 216 16.95 6.98 -15.32
N GLN A 217 17.06 6.55 -16.57
CA GLN A 217 15.99 5.85 -17.27
C GLN A 217 16.37 4.37 -17.44
N PHE A 218 15.53 3.48 -16.94
CA PHE A 218 15.68 2.03 -17.04
C PHE A 218 14.69 1.50 -18.08
N ASN A 219 15.16 1.16 -19.29
CA ASN A 219 14.28 0.84 -20.44
C ASN A 219 14.37 -0.63 -20.87
N ASN A 220 13.27 -1.21 -21.40
CA ASN A 220 13.30 -2.49 -22.12
C ASN A 220 13.89 -3.66 -21.33
N ILE A 221 13.59 -3.78 -20.03
CA ILE A 221 14.19 -4.83 -19.21
C ILE A 221 13.28 -6.08 -19.23
N HIS A 222 13.78 -7.16 -19.83
CA HIS A 222 13.01 -8.36 -20.15
C HIS A 222 12.69 -9.27 -18.94
N SER A 223 13.31 -9.08 -17.77
CA SER A 223 13.14 -10.01 -16.64
C SER A 223 13.19 -9.39 -15.25
N THR A 224 14.18 -8.54 -14.94
CA THR A 224 14.34 -7.91 -13.61
C THR A 224 15.09 -6.59 -13.79
N ALA A 225 14.51 -5.42 -13.48
CA ALA A 225 15.24 -4.16 -13.70
C ALA A 225 16.38 -3.95 -12.72
N VAL A 226 16.13 -4.22 -11.44
CA VAL A 226 17.14 -4.08 -10.39
C VAL A 226 17.04 -5.24 -9.42
N ALA A 227 18.15 -5.97 -9.21
CA ALA A 227 18.25 -6.91 -8.10
C ALA A 227 19.19 -6.33 -7.04
N CYS A 228 18.61 -5.87 -5.92
CA CYS A 228 19.39 -5.40 -4.78
C CYS A 228 19.57 -6.54 -3.78
N SER A 229 20.72 -7.20 -3.84
CA SER A 229 21.09 -8.20 -2.83
C SER A 229 22.21 -7.72 -1.93
N SER A 230 22.46 -6.40 -1.89
CA SER A 230 23.47 -5.84 -1.03
C SER A 230 22.97 -5.57 0.38
N ALA A 231 23.83 -5.82 1.38
CA ALA A 231 23.52 -5.47 2.76
C ALA A 231 23.45 -3.93 2.98
N LEU A 232 24.15 -3.13 2.16
CA LEU A 232 24.22 -1.67 2.32
C LEU A 232 23.12 -0.90 1.57
N GLY A 233 22.41 -1.55 0.65
CA GLY A 233 21.20 -1.03 0.03
C GLY A 233 21.36 -0.41 -1.36
N CYS A 234 20.21 -0.05 -1.93
CA CYS A 234 20.08 0.56 -3.25
C CYS A 234 19.21 1.82 -3.17
N TYR A 235 19.65 2.90 -3.81
CA TYR A 235 19.03 4.21 -3.70
C TYR A 235 18.69 4.75 -5.09
N PHE A 236 17.42 4.95 -5.37
CA PHE A 236 16.91 5.48 -6.64
C PHE A 236 16.21 6.81 -6.36
N THR A 237 16.60 7.86 -7.08
CA THR A 237 15.98 9.18 -6.98
C THR A 237 15.68 9.71 -8.37
N ASP A 238 14.43 10.15 -8.59
CA ASP A 238 13.96 10.70 -9.87
C ASP A 238 14.18 9.75 -11.07
N CYS A 239 14.18 8.44 -10.84
CA CYS A 239 14.41 7.45 -11.89
C CYS A 239 13.10 7.02 -12.56
N SER A 240 13.14 6.78 -13.88
CA SER A 240 12.03 6.18 -14.62
C SER A 240 12.36 4.74 -14.94
N PHE A 241 11.44 3.83 -14.68
CA PHE A 241 11.55 2.42 -15.03
C PHE A 241 10.43 2.04 -15.98
N ASP A 242 10.80 1.74 -17.22
CA ASP A 242 9.92 1.25 -18.26
C ASP A 242 10.21 -0.24 -18.52
N VAL A 243 9.44 -1.11 -17.85
CA VAL A 243 9.61 -2.56 -17.89
C VAL A 243 8.52 -3.21 -18.73
N GLY A 244 8.93 -3.83 -19.84
CA GLY A 244 8.01 -4.23 -20.90
C GLY A 244 7.03 -5.36 -20.60
N ILE A 245 7.14 -6.09 -19.47
CA ILE A 245 6.17 -7.14 -19.06
C ILE A 245 6.52 -7.82 -17.71
N ARG A 246 7.69 -7.55 -17.09
CA ARG A 246 8.17 -8.29 -15.91
C ARG A 246 8.82 -7.38 -14.85
N GLN A 247 8.99 -7.94 -13.66
CA GLN A 247 9.39 -7.32 -12.39
C GLN A 247 10.38 -6.15 -12.51
N CYS A 248 10.03 -5.02 -11.88
CA CYS A 248 10.87 -3.84 -11.89
C CYS A 248 11.98 -3.91 -10.84
N VAL A 249 11.65 -4.05 -9.55
CA VAL A 249 12.67 -4.02 -8.49
C VAL A 249 12.50 -5.22 -7.59
N VAL A 250 13.57 -6.00 -7.48
CA VAL A 250 13.66 -7.19 -6.63
C VAL A 250 14.70 -6.93 -5.55
N VAL A 251 14.28 -6.92 -4.29
CA VAL A 251 15.16 -6.76 -3.13
C VAL A 251 15.21 -8.09 -2.41
N THR A 252 16.37 -8.76 -2.46
CA THR A 252 16.53 -10.15 -1.98
C THR A 252 17.45 -10.27 -0.77
N ALA A 253 18.01 -9.17 -0.27
CA ALA A 253 18.86 -9.13 0.90
C ALA A 253 18.25 -8.25 2.01
N PRO A 254 18.73 -8.35 3.27
CA PRO A 254 18.31 -7.48 4.37
C PRO A 254 18.66 -5.98 4.18
N GLY A 255 19.17 -5.58 3.01
CA GLY A 255 19.52 -4.21 2.71
C GLY A 255 18.31 -3.29 2.54
N LEU A 256 18.56 -1.99 2.68
CA LEU A 256 17.59 -0.93 2.48
C LEU A 256 17.45 -0.64 0.97
N ALA A 257 16.24 -0.74 0.43
CA ALA A 257 15.93 -0.17 -0.88
C ALA A 257 15.11 1.11 -0.70
N VAL A 258 15.59 2.21 -1.28
CA VAL A 258 14.90 3.50 -1.27
C VAL A 258 14.57 3.90 -2.70
N LEU A 259 13.28 4.11 -2.96
CA LEU A 259 12.81 4.70 -4.21
C LEU A 259 12.15 6.04 -3.88
N ARG A 260 12.74 7.13 -4.37
CA ARG A 260 12.25 8.49 -4.15
C ARG A 260 11.89 9.13 -5.48
N SER A 261 10.67 9.61 -5.63
CA SER A 261 10.21 10.29 -6.86
C SER A 261 10.42 9.46 -8.14
N CYS A 262 10.36 8.13 -8.04
CA CYS A 262 10.59 7.26 -9.19
C CYS A 262 9.28 6.98 -9.93
N TYR A 263 9.33 6.96 -11.26
CA TYR A 263 8.24 6.53 -12.12
C TYR A 263 8.39 5.04 -12.46
N LEU A 264 7.34 4.25 -12.28
CA LEU A 264 7.32 2.82 -12.57
C LEU A 264 6.18 2.55 -13.55
N SER A 265 6.46 1.97 -14.72
CA SER A 265 5.38 1.61 -15.67
C SER A 265 4.58 0.37 -15.23
N SER A 266 5.15 -0.50 -14.41
CA SER A 266 4.48 -1.64 -13.76
C SER A 266 5.27 -2.07 -12.52
N LEU A 267 4.64 -2.11 -11.33
CA LEU A 267 5.28 -2.57 -10.10
C LEU A 267 4.80 -3.98 -9.74
N HIS A 268 5.70 -4.95 -9.84
CA HIS A 268 5.50 -6.29 -9.28
C HIS A 268 6.56 -6.51 -8.22
N VAL A 269 6.19 -6.32 -6.94
CA VAL A 269 7.06 -6.63 -5.80
C VAL A 269 6.91 -8.12 -5.52
N ASN A 270 7.86 -8.92 -5.98
CA ASN A 270 7.94 -10.32 -5.54
C ASN A 270 8.22 -10.33 -4.01
N PRO A 271 7.76 -11.34 -3.25
CA PRO A 271 7.92 -11.34 -1.80
C PRO A 271 9.40 -11.16 -1.46
N ILE A 272 9.67 -10.16 -0.63
CA ILE A 272 11.01 -9.88 -0.12
C ILE A 272 11.43 -11.15 0.64
N ALA A 273 12.33 -11.92 0.04
CA ALA A 273 12.95 -13.06 0.71
C ALA A 273 13.99 -12.51 1.70
N GLY A 274 13.54 -11.87 2.78
CA GLY A 274 14.43 -11.25 3.78
C GLY A 274 13.75 -10.26 4.71
N THR A 275 14.48 -9.79 5.72
CA THR A 275 14.03 -8.81 6.73
C THR A 275 14.23 -7.35 6.28
N GLY A 276 14.42 -7.10 4.98
CA GLY A 276 14.72 -5.77 4.45
C GLY A 276 13.51 -4.83 4.54
N THR A 277 13.77 -3.55 4.83
CA THR A 277 12.77 -2.49 4.74
C THR A 277 12.84 -1.85 3.35
N VAL A 278 11.69 -1.65 2.71
CA VAL A 278 11.60 -0.86 1.48
C VAL A 278 10.82 0.41 1.77
N TRP A 279 11.44 1.55 1.46
CA TRP A 279 10.78 2.86 1.55
C TRP A 279 10.35 3.29 0.15
N TYR A 280 9.04 3.53 0.04
CA TYR A 280 8.38 3.89 -1.19
C TYR A 280 7.76 5.28 -1.05
N ASP A 281 8.17 6.21 -1.92
CA ASP A 281 7.48 7.49 -2.14
C ASP A 281 7.14 7.54 -3.64
N PHE A 282 5.95 7.02 -3.98
CA PHE A 282 5.53 6.77 -5.37
C PHE A 282 4.44 7.71 -5.85
N ILE A 283 4.50 8.00 -7.14
CA ILE A 283 3.36 8.42 -7.97
C ILE A 283 3.13 7.27 -8.96
N SER A 284 2.36 6.26 -8.57
CA SER A 284 1.93 5.20 -9.51
C SER A 284 0.52 5.48 -10.00
N ASN A 285 0.27 5.27 -11.30
CA ASN A 285 -1.07 5.32 -11.89
C ASN A 285 -1.75 3.93 -11.89
N ASP A 286 -1.14 2.92 -11.25
CA ASP A 286 -1.55 1.52 -11.37
C ASP A 286 -1.59 0.77 -10.03
N GLU A 287 -2.29 -0.37 -10.02
CA GLU A 287 -2.64 -1.18 -8.84
C GLU A 287 -1.39 -1.77 -8.15
N VAL A 288 -1.16 -1.42 -6.87
CA VAL A 288 -0.09 -2.03 -6.06
C VAL A 288 -0.57 -3.39 -5.54
N THR A 289 -0.13 -4.47 -6.19
CA THR A 289 -0.42 -5.84 -5.74
C THR A 289 0.71 -6.33 -4.82
N ASP A 290 0.53 -6.31 -3.49
CA ASP A 290 1.42 -6.99 -2.55
C ASP A 290 0.90 -8.42 -2.31
N SER A 291 1.69 -9.42 -2.70
CA SER A 291 1.36 -10.84 -2.54
C SER A 291 1.98 -11.51 -1.30
N SER A 292 2.59 -10.74 -0.38
CA SER A 292 3.29 -11.29 0.78
C SER A 292 2.36 -11.66 1.96
N PRO A 293 2.41 -12.91 2.48
CA PRO A 293 1.58 -13.35 3.61
C PRO A 293 2.20 -13.10 5.00
N THR A 294 3.25 -12.29 5.15
CA THR A 294 3.86 -12.06 6.48
C THR A 294 4.26 -10.59 6.70
N SER A 295 3.38 -9.85 7.39
CA SER A 295 3.65 -8.57 8.08
C SER A 295 4.33 -7.47 7.26
N SER A 296 3.72 -7.02 6.17
CA SER A 296 4.07 -5.73 5.54
C SER A 296 3.32 -4.58 6.26
N THR A 297 4.03 -3.71 6.97
CA THR A 297 3.45 -2.44 7.45
C THR A 297 3.44 -1.44 6.30
N VAL A 298 2.30 -1.27 5.62
CA VAL A 298 2.13 -0.20 4.64
C VAL A 298 1.94 1.12 5.41
N VAL A 299 3.01 1.89 5.59
CA VAL A 299 2.94 3.23 6.17
C VAL A 299 2.59 4.23 5.06
N ALA A 300 1.29 4.37 4.80
CA ALA A 300 0.78 5.38 3.87
C ALA A 300 0.87 6.78 4.50
N LEU A 301 1.97 7.50 4.28
CA LEU A 301 2.10 8.91 4.68
C LEU A 301 1.46 9.81 3.61
N GLY A 302 0.18 10.15 3.80
CA GLY A 302 -0.46 11.25 3.07
C GLY A 302 -0.98 10.93 1.66
N CYS A 303 -1.01 9.67 1.23
CA CYS A 303 -1.72 9.29 0.02
C CYS A 303 -3.21 9.01 0.31
N SER A 304 -4.09 9.55 -0.53
CA SER A 304 -5.48 9.09 -0.63
C SER A 304 -5.43 7.72 -1.29
N LEU A 305 -5.63 6.67 -0.50
CA LEU A 305 -5.98 5.37 -1.05
C LEU A 305 -7.45 5.45 -1.49
N GLY A 306 -7.75 5.03 -2.72
CA GLY A 306 -9.12 4.91 -3.19
C GLY A 306 -9.82 3.71 -2.54
N ASP A 307 -10.37 2.80 -3.35
CA ASP A 307 -10.99 1.58 -2.85
C ASP A 307 -9.92 0.62 -2.28
N VAL A 308 -9.86 0.47 -0.96
CA VAL A 308 -8.99 -0.51 -0.29
C VAL A 308 -9.77 -1.79 -0.01
N LYS A 309 -9.39 -2.90 -0.65
CA LYS A 309 -9.92 -4.24 -0.34
C LYS A 309 -9.09 -4.86 0.76
N ILE A 310 -9.65 -4.97 1.97
CA ILE A 310 -9.00 -5.58 3.13
C ILE A 310 -9.74 -6.88 3.48
N SER A 311 -9.01 -7.98 3.61
CA SER A 311 -9.59 -9.27 4.01
C SER A 311 -9.96 -9.33 5.50
N GLU A 312 -9.25 -8.58 6.33
CA GLU A 312 -9.48 -8.47 7.78
C GLU A 312 -9.15 -7.06 8.28
N LEU A 313 -10.11 -6.39 8.92
CA LEU A 313 -9.92 -5.10 9.57
C LEU A 313 -9.97 -5.28 11.09
N THR A 314 -8.84 -5.08 11.77
CA THR A 314 -8.78 -5.06 13.23
C THR A 314 -8.83 -3.62 13.74
N LEU A 315 -9.93 -3.23 14.40
CA LEU A 315 -10.07 -1.93 15.08
C LEU A 315 -9.76 -2.11 16.56
N THR A 316 -8.85 -1.30 17.11
CA THR A 316 -8.53 -1.27 18.55
C THR A 316 -9.32 -0.21 19.32
N THR A 317 -10.06 0.65 18.61
CA THR A 317 -10.92 1.69 19.16
C THR A 317 -12.28 1.65 18.46
N VAL A 318 -13.29 2.30 19.06
CA VAL A 318 -14.60 2.45 18.42
C VAL A 318 -14.49 3.21 17.11
N LEU A 319 -15.33 2.84 16.13
CA LEU A 319 -15.48 3.59 14.89
C LEU A 319 -16.36 4.81 15.16
N ASP A 320 -15.86 6.00 14.87
CA ASP A 320 -16.60 7.24 15.07
C ASP A 320 -17.74 7.43 14.06
N ASN A 321 -18.63 8.38 14.35
CA ASN A 321 -19.80 8.66 13.50
C ASN A 321 -19.41 9.22 12.13
N ALA A 322 -18.30 9.98 12.05
CA ALA A 322 -17.82 10.56 10.80
C ALA A 322 -17.37 9.48 9.81
N SER A 323 -16.92 8.33 10.33
CA SER A 323 -16.48 7.16 9.59
C SER A 323 -17.57 6.09 9.44
N GLY A 324 -18.83 6.42 9.74
CA GLY A 324 -19.99 5.52 9.60
C GLY A 324 -20.22 4.56 10.78
N GLY A 325 -19.48 4.72 11.88
CA GLY A 325 -19.71 3.98 13.12
C GLY A 325 -20.78 4.62 14.03
N THR A 326 -20.97 4.04 15.21
CA THR A 326 -21.89 4.57 16.25
C THR A 326 -21.20 5.48 17.26
N GLY A 327 -19.85 5.50 17.28
CA GLY A 327 -19.05 6.25 18.25
C GLY A 327 -19.13 5.74 19.68
N LEU A 328 -19.77 4.60 19.92
CA LEU A 328 -20.02 4.04 21.25
C LEU A 328 -19.34 2.68 21.42
N ASP A 329 -18.77 2.46 22.60
CA ASP A 329 -18.30 1.14 23.02
C ASP A 329 -19.47 0.34 23.61
N THR A 330 -19.92 -0.68 22.89
CA THR A 330 -21.02 -1.54 23.31
C THR A 330 -20.56 -2.81 24.02
N SER A 331 -19.25 -3.00 24.25
CA SER A 331 -18.70 -4.23 24.85
C SER A 331 -19.13 -4.44 26.31
N SER A 332 -19.46 -3.35 27.00
CA SER A 332 -19.90 -3.33 28.41
C SER A 332 -21.36 -2.91 28.57
N ALA A 333 -22.15 -3.01 27.49
CA ALA A 333 -23.57 -2.65 27.49
C ALA A 333 -24.35 -3.44 28.57
N ALA A 334 -25.14 -2.74 29.38
CA ALA A 334 -25.97 -3.38 30.40
C ALA A 334 -27.10 -4.21 29.77
N ASN A 335 -27.65 -5.16 30.55
CA ASN A 335 -28.73 -6.03 30.09
C ASN A 335 -29.94 -5.24 29.56
N GLY A 336 -30.44 -5.65 28.40
CA GLY A 336 -31.58 -5.02 27.71
C GLY A 336 -31.34 -3.57 27.27
N THR A 337 -30.09 -3.14 27.09
CA THR A 337 -29.79 -1.85 26.46
C THR A 337 -29.72 -1.98 24.93
N ILE A 338 -30.18 -0.94 24.24
CA ILE A 338 -30.15 -0.82 22.79
C ILE A 338 -29.60 0.56 22.41
N LEU A 339 -29.22 0.72 21.14
CA LEU A 339 -28.89 2.03 20.58
C LEU A 339 -30.19 2.83 20.35
N ILE A 340 -30.34 3.93 21.06
CA ILE A 340 -31.46 4.87 20.92
C ILE A 340 -30.92 6.22 20.44
N GLY A 341 -31.51 6.75 19.37
CA GLY A 341 -31.15 8.07 18.86
C GLY A 341 -31.50 9.18 19.86
N ASP A 342 -30.56 10.10 20.10
CA ASP A 342 -30.67 11.16 21.11
C ASP A 342 -30.58 12.60 20.53
N GLY A 343 -30.57 12.71 19.20
CA GLY A 343 -30.44 13.98 18.48
C GLY A 343 -29.00 14.46 18.26
N SER A 344 -28.01 13.85 18.93
CA SER A 344 -26.57 14.04 18.66
C SER A 344 -25.91 12.80 18.04
N GLY A 345 -26.62 11.68 18.01
CA GLY A 345 -26.19 10.42 17.42
C GLY A 345 -26.98 9.28 18.04
N PHE A 346 -26.28 8.37 18.70
CA PHE A 346 -26.85 7.28 19.48
C PHE A 346 -26.40 7.36 20.93
N SER A 347 -27.23 6.82 21.82
CA SER A 347 -26.90 6.51 23.22
C SER A 347 -27.31 5.07 23.53
N LEU A 348 -26.65 4.42 24.49
CA LEU A 348 -27.11 3.13 25.03
C LEU A 348 -28.16 3.37 26.11
N ALA A 349 -29.37 2.86 25.90
CA ALA A 349 -30.47 3.04 26.84
C ALA A 349 -31.41 1.82 26.86
N ASN A 350 -32.13 1.66 27.97
CA ASN A 350 -33.22 0.69 28.07
C ASN A 350 -34.52 1.27 27.49
N ILE A 351 -35.43 0.39 27.06
CA ILE A 351 -36.81 0.79 26.77
C ILE A 351 -37.52 1.02 28.10
N THR A 352 -38.13 2.19 28.27
CA THR A 352 -38.92 2.54 29.45
C THR A 352 -40.39 2.23 29.20
N ALA A 353 -41.02 1.56 30.16
CA ALA A 353 -42.43 1.24 30.09
C ALA A 353 -43.32 2.50 30.24
N GLY A 354 -44.32 2.62 29.37
CA GLY A 354 -45.43 3.56 29.55
C GLY A 354 -46.61 2.95 30.30
N PRO A 355 -47.67 3.71 30.60
CA PRO A 355 -48.88 3.19 31.21
C PRO A 355 -49.48 2.02 30.41
N GLY A 356 -49.89 0.95 31.10
CA GLY A 356 -50.51 -0.23 30.47
C GLY A 356 -49.53 -1.20 29.80
N VAL A 357 -48.22 -0.91 29.85
CA VAL A 357 -47.15 -1.77 29.32
C VAL A 357 -46.18 -2.07 30.46
N SER A 358 -45.65 -3.28 30.50
CA SER A 358 -44.49 -3.63 31.31
C SER A 358 -43.32 -4.02 30.41
N VAL A 359 -42.13 -3.55 30.76
CA VAL A 359 -40.88 -3.87 30.07
C VAL A 359 -39.92 -4.51 31.06
N ALA A 360 -39.44 -5.72 30.75
CA ALA A 360 -38.43 -6.42 31.52
C ALA A 360 -37.14 -6.58 30.69
N ASN A 361 -36.06 -5.96 31.16
CA ASN A 361 -34.75 -5.98 30.51
C ASN A 361 -33.91 -7.14 31.06
N GLY A 362 -33.70 -8.17 30.24
CA GLY A 362 -32.92 -9.36 30.58
C GLY A 362 -31.59 -9.42 29.83
N ALA A 363 -30.74 -10.37 30.19
CA ALA A 363 -29.55 -10.67 29.40
C ALA A 363 -29.99 -11.20 28.01
N GLY A 364 -29.57 -10.52 26.94
CA GLY A 364 -29.90 -10.86 25.56
C GLY A 364 -31.40 -10.76 25.19
N THR A 365 -32.25 -10.20 26.04
CA THR A 365 -33.71 -10.17 25.83
C THR A 365 -34.34 -8.88 26.37
N ILE A 366 -35.42 -8.45 25.72
CA ILE A 366 -36.32 -7.42 26.25
C ILE A 366 -37.73 -7.97 26.11
N THR A 367 -38.40 -8.22 27.23
CA THR A 367 -39.79 -8.68 27.24
C THR A 367 -40.70 -7.47 27.36
N ILE A 368 -41.58 -7.30 26.38
CA ILE A 368 -42.61 -6.25 26.39
C ILE A 368 -43.96 -6.95 26.47
N SER A 369 -44.77 -6.59 27.47
CA SER A 369 -46.11 -7.14 27.66
C SER A 369 -47.13 -6.05 27.96
N SER A 370 -48.38 -6.26 27.55
CA SER A 370 -49.50 -5.45 28.03
C SER A 370 -49.81 -5.85 29.48
N SER A 371 -49.92 -4.87 30.37
CA SER A 371 -50.49 -5.07 31.70
C SER A 371 -52.01 -4.91 31.71
N VAL A 372 -52.60 -4.49 30.58
CA VAL A 372 -54.05 -4.46 30.38
C VAL A 372 -54.46 -5.74 29.66
N ASN A 373 -54.78 -6.77 30.42
CA ASN A 373 -55.50 -7.94 29.93
C ASN A 373 -56.89 -7.91 30.58
N VAL A 374 -57.94 -8.04 29.78
CA VAL A 374 -59.28 -8.33 30.30
C VAL A 374 -59.35 -9.85 30.46
N SER A 375 -59.29 -10.35 31.69
CA SER A 375 -59.52 -11.77 31.96
C SER A 375 -61.03 -12.02 31.95
N TYR A 376 -61.45 -13.21 31.54
CA TYR A 376 -62.86 -13.60 31.62
C TYR A 376 -63.03 -14.69 32.66
N THR A 377 -63.93 -14.48 33.64
CA THR A 377 -64.30 -15.50 34.63
C THR A 377 -65.75 -15.93 34.47
N GLU A 378 -66.05 -17.18 34.78
CA GLU A 378 -67.43 -17.67 34.83
C GLU A 378 -68.02 -17.45 36.22
N GLU A 379 -69.24 -16.90 36.29
CA GLU A 379 -69.91 -16.61 37.55
C GLU A 379 -71.34 -17.16 37.52
N ASN A 380 -71.78 -17.75 38.63
CA ASN A 380 -73.11 -18.37 38.78
C ASN A 380 -73.87 -17.90 40.03
N SER A 381 -73.32 -16.94 40.78
CA SER A 381 -73.91 -16.37 41.98
C SER A 381 -73.59 -14.87 42.05
N THR A 382 -74.28 -14.12 42.91
CA THR A 382 -74.06 -12.67 43.05
C THR A 382 -72.64 -12.35 43.51
N PHE A 383 -71.97 -11.41 42.82
CA PHE A 383 -70.58 -11.03 43.09
C PHE A 383 -70.35 -9.52 42.87
N SER A 384 -69.16 -9.05 43.24
CA SER A 384 -68.69 -7.69 42.94
C SER A 384 -67.65 -7.73 41.85
N ALA A 385 -67.94 -7.11 40.70
CA ALA A 385 -67.02 -7.04 39.59
C ALA A 385 -65.77 -6.21 39.93
N LEU A 386 -64.62 -6.73 39.53
CA LEU A 386 -63.33 -6.04 39.48
C LEU A 386 -63.21 -5.22 38.19
N SER A 387 -62.60 -4.04 38.28
CA SER A 387 -62.30 -3.17 37.14
C SER A 387 -61.43 -3.85 36.10
N ASN A 388 -61.71 -3.61 34.81
CA ASN A 388 -60.97 -4.12 33.65
C ASN A 388 -61.05 -5.65 33.46
N GLU A 389 -62.14 -6.27 33.92
CA GLU A 389 -62.40 -7.71 33.76
C GLU A 389 -63.68 -7.99 32.95
N GLY A 390 -63.78 -9.23 32.48
CA GLY A 390 -64.92 -9.79 31.77
C GLY A 390 -65.58 -10.94 32.55
N TYR A 391 -66.90 -11.10 32.38
CA TYR A 391 -67.65 -12.12 33.11
C TYR A 391 -68.62 -12.87 32.19
N TYR A 392 -68.58 -14.20 32.24
CA TYR A 392 -69.60 -15.09 31.68
C TYR A 392 -70.60 -15.46 32.78
N CYS A 393 -71.79 -14.86 32.73
CA CYS A 393 -72.83 -15.15 33.71
C CYS A 393 -73.60 -16.41 33.30
N THR A 394 -73.48 -17.48 34.07
CA THR A 394 -74.01 -18.83 33.75
C THR A 394 -75.29 -19.20 34.53
N GLY A 395 -75.68 -18.38 35.51
CA GLY A 395 -76.92 -18.55 36.31
C GLY A 395 -77.57 -17.20 36.64
N PRO A 396 -78.77 -17.18 37.27
CA PRO A 396 -79.37 -15.94 37.76
C PRO A 396 -78.49 -15.32 38.84
N LEU A 397 -78.03 -14.09 38.65
CA LEU A 397 -77.13 -13.40 39.58
C LEU A 397 -77.24 -11.88 39.47
N THR A 398 -76.70 -11.20 40.49
CA THR A 398 -76.44 -9.76 40.45
C THR A 398 -74.94 -9.50 40.32
N VAL A 399 -74.54 -8.72 39.32
CA VAL A 399 -73.18 -8.18 39.16
C VAL A 399 -73.15 -6.80 39.79
N ASN A 400 -72.59 -6.67 41.00
CA ASN A 400 -72.35 -5.35 41.58
C ASN A 400 -71.14 -4.74 40.90
N LEU A 401 -71.28 -3.52 40.36
CA LEU A 401 -70.15 -2.83 39.71
C LEU A 401 -69.03 -2.52 40.74
N PRO A 402 -67.81 -2.13 40.33
CA PRO A 402 -66.78 -1.70 41.26
C PRO A 402 -67.20 -0.50 42.11
N GLY A 403 -66.89 -0.50 43.42
CA GLY A 403 -67.24 0.59 44.34
C GLY A 403 -66.42 1.87 44.15
N SER A 404 -65.16 1.74 43.71
CA SER A 404 -64.22 2.86 43.48
C SER A 404 -63.53 2.77 42.12
N PRO A 405 -64.26 2.83 40.99
CA PRO A 405 -63.67 2.72 39.66
C PRO A 405 -62.88 3.98 39.25
N SER A 406 -61.84 3.78 38.45
CA SER A 406 -61.03 4.82 37.83
C SER A 406 -61.55 5.20 36.45
N ASN A 407 -61.20 6.40 35.97
CA ASN A 407 -61.67 6.87 34.66
C ASN A 407 -61.16 5.94 33.54
N GLY A 408 -62.08 5.42 32.75
CA GLY A 408 -61.76 4.53 31.65
C GLY A 408 -61.79 3.04 32.00
N ASP A 409 -62.02 2.66 33.26
CA ASP A 409 -62.22 1.26 33.66
C ASP A 409 -63.33 0.62 32.85
N VAL A 410 -63.11 -0.58 32.33
CA VAL A 410 -64.06 -1.33 31.50
C VAL A 410 -64.56 -2.57 32.25
N ILE A 411 -65.84 -2.89 32.10
CA ILE A 411 -66.43 -4.16 32.56
C ILE A 411 -67.16 -4.79 31.38
N ASN A 412 -66.83 -6.04 31.05
CA ASN A 412 -67.52 -6.80 30.00
C ASN A 412 -68.40 -7.87 30.63
N ILE A 413 -69.67 -7.95 30.23
CA ILE A 413 -70.61 -8.95 30.76
C ILE A 413 -71.25 -9.67 29.59
N ILE A 414 -71.24 -11.00 29.65
CA ILE A 414 -71.81 -11.89 28.64
C ILE A 414 -72.81 -12.81 29.36
N CYS A 415 -74.09 -12.73 28.98
CA CYS A 415 -75.14 -13.56 29.52
C CYS A 415 -75.12 -14.93 28.83
N PHE A 416 -74.72 -15.99 29.54
CA PHE A 416 -74.66 -17.35 29.01
C PHE A 416 -75.85 -18.22 29.47
N THR A 417 -76.87 -17.61 30.06
CA THR A 417 -78.07 -18.27 30.59
C THR A 417 -79.33 -17.45 30.28
N ALA A 418 -80.49 -18.11 30.23
CA ALA A 418 -81.80 -17.48 30.02
C ALA A 418 -82.40 -16.96 31.34
N ALA A 419 -81.53 -16.61 32.29
CA ALA A 419 -81.88 -16.24 33.65
C ALA A 419 -81.72 -14.73 33.85
N ASN A 420 -82.35 -14.19 34.90
CA ASN A 420 -82.27 -12.76 35.22
C ASN A 420 -80.83 -12.42 35.64
N ILE A 421 -80.11 -11.72 34.78
CA ILE A 421 -78.82 -11.11 35.08
C ILE A 421 -79.06 -9.64 35.40
N ILE A 422 -78.70 -9.20 36.61
CA ILE A 422 -78.89 -7.83 37.06
C ILE A 422 -77.52 -7.19 37.24
N ILE A 423 -77.21 -6.12 36.52
CA ILE A 423 -76.04 -5.28 36.78
C ILE A 423 -76.48 -4.18 37.73
N GLN A 424 -75.84 -4.09 38.88
CA GLN A 424 -76.18 -3.17 39.96
C GLN A 424 -75.10 -2.09 40.09
N ALA A 425 -75.45 -0.83 39.88
CA ALA A 425 -74.55 0.29 40.14
C ALA A 425 -74.38 0.48 41.66
N ASN A 426 -73.19 0.88 42.13
CA ASN A 426 -73.02 1.22 43.55
C ASN A 426 -73.68 2.54 43.90
N ALA A 427 -73.73 2.83 45.21
CA ALA A 427 -74.12 4.13 45.73
C ALA A 427 -73.38 5.27 45.00
N GLY A 428 -74.14 6.24 44.48
CA GLY A 428 -73.61 7.39 43.74
C GLY A 428 -73.26 7.13 42.27
N GLN A 429 -73.37 5.88 41.79
CA GLN A 429 -73.12 5.53 40.40
C GLN A 429 -74.42 5.41 39.60
N LEU A 430 -74.36 5.63 38.28
CA LEU A 430 -75.46 5.40 37.34
C LEU A 430 -74.99 4.49 36.20
N ILE A 431 -75.92 3.81 35.53
CA ILE A 431 -75.68 3.09 34.26
C ILE A 431 -76.39 3.84 33.14
N THR A 432 -75.70 4.12 32.04
CA THR A 432 -76.29 4.79 30.87
C THR A 432 -76.12 3.93 29.62
N MET A 433 -77.19 3.75 28.86
CA MET A 433 -77.21 3.06 27.58
C MET A 433 -77.83 3.98 26.52
N GLY A 434 -77.02 4.48 25.60
CA GLY A 434 -77.45 5.49 24.64
C GLY A 434 -77.86 6.79 25.35
N ASN A 435 -79.11 7.23 25.15
CA ASN A 435 -79.67 8.44 25.76
C ASN A 435 -80.51 8.17 27.04
N ILE A 436 -80.50 6.93 27.54
CA ILE A 436 -81.29 6.53 28.71
C ILE A 436 -80.32 6.22 29.87
N SER A 437 -80.62 6.75 31.05
CA SER A 437 -79.87 6.50 32.29
C SER A 437 -80.75 5.82 33.33
N SER A 438 -80.14 4.95 34.14
CA SER A 438 -80.78 4.37 35.33
C SER A 438 -81.00 5.42 36.41
N SER A 439 -81.71 5.06 37.47
CA SER A 439 -81.61 5.79 38.74
C SER A 439 -80.19 5.69 39.35
N VAL A 440 -79.86 6.52 40.34
CA VAL A 440 -78.61 6.41 41.11
C VAL A 440 -78.66 5.12 41.93
N ALA A 441 -77.59 4.32 41.89
CA ALA A 441 -77.60 2.93 42.35
C ALA A 441 -78.71 2.11 41.64
N GLY A 442 -79.02 2.47 40.40
CA GLY A 442 -79.97 1.75 39.56
C GLY A 442 -79.39 0.48 38.96
N THR A 443 -80.20 -0.20 38.15
CA THR A 443 -79.85 -1.50 37.57
C THR A 443 -79.97 -1.52 36.05
N ALA A 444 -79.21 -2.42 35.41
CA ALA A 444 -79.45 -2.86 34.05
C ALA A 444 -79.72 -4.37 34.06
N THR A 445 -80.92 -4.78 33.62
CA THR A 445 -81.36 -6.18 33.70
C THR A 445 -81.47 -6.83 32.33
N ASN A 446 -81.01 -8.08 32.22
CA ASN A 446 -81.14 -8.94 31.06
C ASN A 446 -81.82 -10.26 31.42
N THR A 447 -82.59 -10.84 30.48
CA THR A 447 -83.29 -12.12 30.66
C THR A 447 -83.07 -13.13 29.53
N LEU A 448 -82.21 -12.83 28.55
CA LEU A 448 -81.98 -13.67 27.37
C LEU A 448 -80.51 -14.11 27.27
N VAL A 449 -80.30 -15.34 26.79
CA VAL A 449 -78.97 -15.90 26.49
C VAL A 449 -78.33 -15.14 25.32
N GLY A 450 -77.01 -14.97 25.37
CA GLY A 450 -76.19 -14.43 24.29
C GLY A 450 -76.11 -12.90 24.27
N ASN A 451 -76.86 -12.23 25.15
CA ASN A 451 -76.78 -10.78 25.28
C ASN A 451 -75.47 -10.37 25.95
N THR A 452 -74.94 -9.23 25.55
CA THR A 452 -73.67 -8.70 26.05
C THR A 452 -73.77 -7.22 26.34
N ILE A 453 -72.93 -6.73 27.24
CA ILE A 453 -72.76 -5.31 27.51
C ILE A 453 -71.33 -5.02 27.95
N SER A 454 -70.72 -4.00 27.34
CA SER A 454 -69.44 -3.43 27.75
C SER A 454 -69.69 -2.05 28.34
N LEU A 455 -69.32 -1.88 29.61
CA LEU A 455 -69.48 -0.64 30.35
C LEU A 455 -68.13 0.01 30.56
N ARG A 456 -67.99 1.30 30.27
CA ARG A 456 -66.82 2.12 30.64
C ARG A 456 -67.18 3.15 31.70
N TYR A 457 -66.40 3.24 32.75
CA TYR A 457 -66.60 4.24 33.79
C TYR A 457 -66.06 5.61 33.40
N ARG A 458 -66.86 6.64 33.68
CA ARG A 458 -66.49 8.05 33.54
C ARG A 458 -66.54 8.74 34.90
N THR A 459 -65.38 9.12 35.43
CA THR A 459 -65.27 9.73 36.78
C THR A 459 -66.00 11.07 36.87
N SER A 460 -66.00 11.87 35.80
CA SER A 460 -66.58 13.23 35.82
C SER A 460 -68.10 13.25 36.04
N THR A 461 -68.80 12.14 35.79
CA THR A 461 -70.26 12.03 35.94
C THR A 461 -70.66 10.86 36.84
N THR A 462 -69.69 10.18 37.45
CA THR A 462 -69.89 8.94 38.21
C THR A 462 -70.76 7.90 37.48
N THR A 463 -70.58 7.77 36.17
CA THR A 463 -71.45 6.96 35.31
C THR A 463 -70.70 5.83 34.64
N TRP A 464 -71.30 4.64 34.62
CA TRP A 464 -70.95 3.55 33.73
C TRP A 464 -71.70 3.71 32.41
N VAL A 465 -70.97 4.03 31.34
CA VAL A 465 -71.53 4.24 30.01
C VAL A 465 -71.38 2.96 29.21
N ALA A 466 -72.48 2.42 28.68
CA ALA A 466 -72.42 1.30 27.76
C ALA A 466 -71.81 1.74 26.43
N GLU A 467 -70.60 1.26 26.15
CA GLU A 467 -69.90 1.53 24.89
C GLU A 467 -70.48 0.69 23.76
N ASN A 468 -70.86 -0.54 24.09
CA ASN A 468 -71.49 -1.49 23.21
C ASN A 468 -72.41 -2.39 24.03
N PHE A 469 -73.55 -2.77 23.45
CA PHE A 469 -74.41 -3.80 24.02
C PHE A 469 -75.15 -4.51 22.89
N VAL A 470 -75.39 -5.80 23.09
CA VAL A 470 -76.16 -6.66 22.19
C VAL A 470 -77.35 -7.21 22.97
N GLY A 471 -78.53 -7.13 22.35
CA GLY A 471 -79.77 -7.61 22.91
C GLY A 471 -80.57 -6.58 23.71
N THR A 472 -81.50 -7.06 24.54
CA THR A 472 -82.44 -6.22 25.28
C THR A 472 -82.04 -6.10 26.74
N TRP A 473 -81.67 -4.88 27.15
CA TRP A 473 -81.36 -4.53 28.52
C TRP A 473 -82.36 -3.49 29.03
N SER A 474 -82.96 -3.73 30.20
CA SER A 474 -83.89 -2.80 30.84
C SER A 474 -83.19 -2.03 31.96
N LEU A 475 -83.25 -0.70 31.93
CA LEU A 475 -82.77 0.14 33.03
C LEU A 475 -83.88 0.38 34.06
N ALA A 476 -83.53 0.39 35.34
CA ALA A 476 -84.40 0.80 36.46
C ALA A 476 -83.63 1.68 37.45
#